data_AF-A0A7S0HR34-F1
#
_entry.id   AF-A0A7S0HR34-F1
#
_cell.length_a   1.000
_cell.length_b   1.000
_cell.length_c   1.000
_cell.angle_alpha   90.00
_cell.angle_beta   90.00
_cell.angle_gamma   90.00
#
_symmetry.space_group_name_H-M   'P 1'
#
loop_
_entity.id
_entity.type
_entity.pdbx_description
1 polymer ?
#
loop_
_entity_poly.entity_id
_entity_poly.type
_entity_poly.pdbx_seq_one_letter_code
_entity_poly.pdbx_strand_id
1 'polypeptide(L)'
;APKEEPLALAPARAPAPAPAPAMAPTVVSARLAAASVEATVTSALTTEGDGEGPILLTMGQCSRLLKPVLNHPKAGNFLQPVDWKRYNLKDYPTVITEPMDLGTIDKKLTSRLYTTGADAFVRDVRLVWANATRYNGPQSPVGLIAAELKHLFDTALHQLLNPAAMPLPPMVQPPGAAAGASAADGADAGAPKQFGRPTP
;
A
#
# COMPACT_ATOMS: atom_id res chain seq x y z
N ALA A 1 -23.31 13.26 -21.97
CA ALA A 1 -22.57 12.01 -21.71
C ALA A 1 -21.10 12.36 -21.55
N PRO A 2 -20.45 12.07 -20.41
CA PRO A 2 -19.02 12.33 -20.27
C PRO A 2 -18.25 11.31 -21.10
N LYS A 3 -17.27 11.78 -21.87
CA LYS A 3 -16.36 10.96 -22.66
C LYS A 3 -15.34 10.33 -21.72
N GLU A 4 -15.33 9.01 -21.63
CA GLU A 4 -14.24 8.28 -20.97
C GLU A 4 -12.98 8.40 -21.82
N GLU A 5 -11.92 8.93 -21.22
CA GLU A 5 -10.59 9.01 -21.82
C GLU A 5 -9.87 7.66 -21.57
N PRO A 6 -9.33 6.99 -22.61
CA PRO A 6 -8.72 5.68 -22.42
C PRO A 6 -7.38 5.82 -21.70
N LEU A 7 -7.28 5.15 -20.54
CA LEU A 7 -6.04 4.98 -19.78
C LEU A 7 -4.93 4.46 -20.71
N ALA A 8 -3.88 5.27 -20.87
CA ALA A 8 -2.73 4.95 -21.70
C ALA A 8 -2.10 3.61 -21.29
N LEU A 9 -2.00 2.72 -22.27
CA LEU A 9 -1.32 1.43 -22.15
C LEU A 9 0.17 1.67 -21.89
N ALA A 10 0.62 1.40 -20.66
CA ALA A 10 2.03 1.45 -20.31
C ALA A 10 2.82 0.41 -21.15
N PRO A 11 4.07 0.72 -21.57
CA PRO A 11 4.86 -0.17 -22.39
C PRO A 11 5.20 -1.48 -21.68
N ALA A 12 5.24 -2.57 -22.46
CA ALA A 12 5.60 -3.91 -22.00
C ALA A 12 6.97 -3.90 -21.31
N ARG A 13 7.03 -4.38 -20.07
CA ARG A 13 8.25 -4.42 -19.25
C ARG A 13 9.03 -5.72 -19.51
N ALA A 14 10.34 -5.58 -19.52
CA ALA A 14 11.31 -6.68 -19.60
C ALA A 14 11.13 -7.70 -18.45
N PRO A 15 11.44 -8.99 -18.69
CA PRO A 15 11.21 -10.06 -17.72
C PRO A 15 12.03 -9.84 -16.44
N ALA A 16 11.38 -10.05 -15.29
CA ALA A 16 12.04 -10.06 -13.99
C ALA A 16 12.99 -11.27 -13.86
N PRO A 17 14.12 -11.16 -13.13
CA PRO A 17 15.00 -12.28 -12.87
C PRO A 17 14.31 -13.36 -12.02
N ALA A 18 14.59 -14.62 -12.35
CA ALA A 18 14.01 -15.79 -11.68
C ALA A 18 14.36 -15.85 -10.18
N PRO A 19 13.42 -16.23 -9.29
CA PRO A 19 13.72 -16.47 -7.88
C PRO A 19 14.53 -17.76 -7.69
N ALA A 20 15.51 -17.70 -6.78
CA ALA A 20 16.32 -18.84 -6.34
C ALA A 20 15.48 -19.94 -5.64
N PRO A 21 15.91 -21.21 -5.66
CA PRO A 21 15.14 -22.33 -5.10
C PRO A 21 15.05 -22.27 -3.57
N ALA A 22 13.83 -22.43 -3.04
CA ALA A 22 13.55 -22.53 -1.61
C ALA A 22 13.87 -23.93 -1.06
N MET A 23 14.48 -23.99 0.13
CA MET A 23 14.76 -25.22 0.88
C MET A 23 13.48 -25.77 1.54
N ALA A 24 13.38 -27.10 1.58
CA ALA A 24 12.24 -27.87 2.09
C ALA A 24 12.05 -27.79 3.62
N PRO A 25 10.81 -27.94 4.15
CA PRO A 25 10.59 -28.01 5.59
C PRO A 25 10.81 -29.44 6.11
N THR A 26 11.54 -29.56 7.23
CA THR A 26 11.65 -30.79 8.01
C THR A 26 10.49 -30.90 8.99
N VAL A 27 9.89 -32.08 9.02
CA VAL A 27 8.78 -32.50 9.89
C VAL A 27 9.28 -32.70 11.32
N VAL A 28 8.63 -32.14 12.33
CA VAL A 28 8.74 -32.63 13.71
C VAL A 28 7.35 -32.73 14.35
N SER A 29 7.20 -33.85 15.05
CA SER A 29 5.98 -34.51 15.48
C SER A 29 5.29 -33.87 16.70
N ALA A 30 4.03 -34.26 16.87
CA ALA A 30 3.04 -33.79 17.83
C ALA A 30 3.37 -34.06 19.31
N ARG A 31 2.83 -33.21 20.19
CA ARG A 31 2.34 -33.61 21.53
C ARG A 31 1.10 -32.81 21.94
N LEU A 32 0.10 -33.56 22.42
CA LEU A 32 -1.17 -33.15 23.01
C LEU A 32 -1.00 -32.95 24.52
N ALA A 33 -1.54 -31.87 25.09
CA ALA A 33 -1.99 -31.84 26.49
C ALA A 33 -3.00 -30.69 26.71
N ALA A 34 -4.09 -31.02 27.38
CA ALA A 34 -5.16 -30.14 27.82
C ALA A 34 -4.93 -29.67 29.27
N ALA A 35 -5.41 -28.48 29.64
CA ALA A 35 -6.04 -28.16 30.93
C ALA A 35 -6.41 -26.65 31.03
N SER A 36 -7.32 -26.40 31.98
CA SER A 36 -8.29 -25.30 32.13
C SER A 36 -7.84 -24.07 32.95
N VAL A 37 -8.47 -22.93 32.63
CA VAL A 37 -9.13 -21.92 33.52
C VAL A 37 -8.30 -20.83 34.26
N GLU A 38 -8.64 -19.59 33.87
CA GLU A 38 -8.72 -18.28 34.58
C GLU A 38 -7.47 -17.44 34.93
N ALA A 39 -7.47 -16.25 34.33
CA ALA A 39 -7.12 -14.91 34.83
C ALA A 39 -5.90 -14.73 35.78
N THR A 40 -4.94 -13.90 35.38
CA THR A 40 -4.87 -12.47 35.73
C THR A 40 -3.55 -11.89 35.23
N VAL A 41 -3.63 -10.64 34.76
CA VAL A 41 -2.55 -9.77 34.30
C VAL A 41 -1.35 -9.76 35.25
N THR A 42 -0.15 -9.99 34.71
CA THR A 42 1.07 -9.15 34.79
C THR A 42 2.32 -10.04 34.71
N SER A 43 3.26 -9.62 33.86
CA SER A 43 4.67 -10.03 33.79
C SER A 43 5.03 -11.24 32.94
N ALA A 44 5.64 -10.96 31.79
CA ALA A 44 6.90 -11.60 31.41
C ALA A 44 7.59 -10.76 30.33
N LEU A 45 8.70 -10.12 30.72
CA LEU A 45 9.68 -9.55 29.81
C LEU A 45 10.68 -10.64 29.39
N THR A 46 11.02 -10.59 28.10
CA THR A 46 12.17 -11.16 27.39
C THR A 46 12.26 -12.68 27.23
N THR A 47 12.23 -13.15 25.97
CA THR A 47 13.40 -13.74 25.27
C THR A 47 13.12 -13.80 23.76
N GLU A 48 13.92 -13.06 22.98
CA GLU A 48 14.34 -13.26 21.57
C GLU A 48 13.36 -13.90 20.56
N GLY A 49 12.63 -13.03 19.84
CA GLY A 49 11.85 -13.32 18.64
C GLY A 49 10.93 -12.13 18.38
N ASP A 50 11.11 -11.43 17.26
CA ASP A 50 10.53 -10.10 16.96
C ASP A 50 9.14 -9.87 17.59
N GLY A 51 9.14 -9.02 18.61
CA GLY A 51 8.04 -8.83 19.56
C GLY A 51 6.86 -8.04 19.01
N GLU A 52 6.05 -8.64 18.15
CA GLU A 52 4.66 -8.22 17.94
C GLU A 52 3.75 -9.23 18.64
N GLY A 53 3.33 -8.90 19.87
CA GLY A 53 2.13 -9.51 20.44
C GLY A 53 0.92 -9.26 19.51
N PRO A 54 -0.17 -10.03 19.65
CA PRO A 54 -1.32 -9.91 18.76
C PRO A 54 -1.81 -8.46 18.70
N ILE A 55 -2.10 -7.97 17.48
CA ILE A 55 -2.62 -6.62 17.28
C ILE A 55 -4.02 -6.54 17.90
N LEU A 56 -4.12 -5.86 19.05
CA LEU A 56 -5.37 -5.69 19.79
C LEU A 56 -6.18 -4.50 19.24
N LEU A 57 -6.82 -4.70 18.08
CA LEU A 57 -7.76 -3.74 17.50
C LEU A 57 -9.16 -4.34 17.36
N THR A 58 -10.16 -3.53 17.68
CA THR A 58 -11.56 -3.82 17.37
C THR A 58 -11.82 -3.70 15.86
N MET A 59 -12.81 -4.43 15.34
CA MET A 59 -13.21 -4.28 13.93
C MET A 59 -13.65 -2.84 13.58
N GLY A 60 -14.19 -2.09 14.54
CA GLY A 60 -14.48 -0.67 14.39
C GLY A 60 -13.23 0.18 14.20
N GLN A 61 -12.13 -0.14 14.90
CA GLN A 61 -10.82 0.48 14.70
C GLN A 61 -10.24 0.12 13.33
N CYS A 62 -10.31 -1.15 12.92
CA CYS A 62 -9.89 -1.57 11.57
C CYS A 62 -10.63 -0.79 10.47
N SER A 63 -11.94 -0.57 10.64
CA SER A 63 -12.73 0.23 9.68
C SER A 63 -12.25 1.68 9.61
N ARG A 64 -11.90 2.28 10.76
CA ARG A 64 -11.33 3.64 10.78
C ARG A 64 -9.95 3.72 10.13
N LEU A 65 -9.15 2.65 10.21
CA LEU A 65 -7.86 2.57 9.51
C LEU A 65 -8.02 2.40 7.99
N LEU A 66 -9.04 1.66 7.54
CA LEU A 66 -9.25 1.37 6.12
C LEU A 66 -9.86 2.56 5.36
N LYS A 67 -10.76 3.32 5.97
CA LYS A 67 -11.48 4.42 5.30
C LYS A 67 -10.58 5.49 4.65
N PRO A 68 -9.51 6.00 5.31
CA PRO A 68 -8.63 6.98 4.70
C PRO A 68 -7.94 6.46 3.43
N VAL A 69 -7.51 5.20 3.41
CA VAL A 69 -6.87 4.63 2.21
C VAL A 69 -7.87 4.33 1.10
N LEU A 70 -9.10 3.91 1.43
CA LEU A 70 -10.18 3.73 0.44
C LEU A 70 -10.57 5.04 -0.24
N ASN A 71 -10.63 6.14 0.52
CA ASN A 71 -11.06 7.44 0.02
C ASN A 71 -9.92 8.27 -0.57
N HIS A 72 -8.70 7.74 -0.60
CA HIS A 72 -7.56 8.48 -1.11
C HIS A 72 -7.70 8.68 -2.65
N PRO A 73 -7.48 9.89 -3.19
CA PRO A 73 -7.68 10.17 -4.62
C PRO A 73 -6.90 9.26 -5.58
N LYS A 74 -5.75 8.75 -5.12
CA LYS A 74 -4.88 7.85 -5.89
C LYS A 74 -5.15 6.36 -5.68
N ALA A 75 -6.15 5.99 -4.88
CA ALA A 75 -6.39 4.59 -4.52
C ALA A 75 -6.97 3.72 -5.65
N GLY A 76 -7.34 4.31 -6.80
CA GLY A 76 -8.10 3.64 -7.86
C GLY A 76 -7.60 2.25 -8.26
N ASN A 77 -6.28 2.08 -8.40
CA ASN A 77 -5.66 0.80 -8.78
C ASN A 77 -5.78 -0.31 -7.72
N PHE A 78 -6.20 0.02 -6.49
CA PHE A 78 -6.26 -0.88 -5.35
C PHE A 78 -7.69 -1.10 -4.86
N LEU A 79 -8.70 -0.47 -5.46
CA LEU A 79 -10.09 -0.55 -5.00
C LEU A 79 -10.79 -1.85 -5.43
N GLN A 80 -10.26 -2.56 -6.43
CA GLN A 80 -10.82 -3.78 -6.98
C GLN A 80 -9.70 -4.79 -7.27
N PRO A 81 -10.02 -6.10 -7.35
CA PRO A 81 -9.05 -7.11 -7.76
C PRO A 81 -8.42 -6.76 -9.11
N VAL A 82 -7.12 -7.01 -9.27
CA VAL A 82 -6.43 -6.82 -10.55
C VAL A 82 -7.01 -7.80 -11.58
N ASP A 83 -7.68 -7.27 -12.60
CA ASP A 83 -8.19 -8.04 -13.73
C ASP A 83 -7.07 -8.32 -14.76
N TRP A 84 -6.16 -9.22 -14.38
CA TRP A 84 -5.01 -9.59 -15.19
C TRP A 84 -5.38 -10.17 -16.56
N LYS A 85 -6.60 -10.72 -16.72
CA LYS A 85 -7.10 -11.18 -18.03
C LYS A 85 -7.41 -10.00 -18.92
N ARG A 86 -8.17 -9.02 -18.42
CA ARG A 86 -8.53 -7.80 -19.16
C ARG A 86 -7.30 -6.99 -19.57
N TYR A 87 -6.28 -6.95 -18.71
CA TYR A 87 -5.02 -6.25 -19.00
C TYR A 87 -3.98 -7.11 -19.72
N ASN A 88 -4.31 -8.36 -20.09
CA ASN A 88 -3.42 -9.31 -20.76
C ASN A 88 -2.07 -9.55 -20.02
N LEU A 89 -2.11 -9.54 -18.69
CA LEU A 89 -0.98 -9.76 -17.79
C LEU A 89 -0.83 -11.25 -17.50
N LYS A 90 -0.34 -12.01 -18.47
CA LYS A 90 -0.27 -13.48 -18.40
C LYS A 90 0.62 -14.02 -17.28
N ASP A 91 1.61 -13.24 -16.87
CA ASP A 91 2.56 -13.56 -15.81
C ASP A 91 2.04 -13.22 -14.41
N TYR A 92 1.01 -12.38 -14.28
CA TYR A 92 0.47 -11.94 -12.99
C TYR A 92 0.14 -13.08 -12.02
N PRO A 93 -0.62 -14.14 -12.40
CA PRO A 93 -0.92 -15.24 -11.48
C PRO A 93 0.29 -16.08 -11.10
N THR A 94 1.42 -15.96 -11.82
CA THR A 94 2.69 -16.64 -11.48
C THR A 94 3.56 -15.78 -10.56
N VAL A 95 3.52 -14.46 -10.72
CA VAL A 95 4.29 -13.51 -9.90
C VAL A 95 3.60 -13.23 -8.57
N ILE A 96 2.27 -13.08 -8.59
CA ILE A 96 1.40 -12.78 -7.45
C ILE A 96 0.56 -14.00 -7.11
N THR A 97 0.95 -14.69 -6.04
CA THR A 97 0.33 -15.95 -5.61
C THR A 97 -0.88 -15.76 -4.70
N GLU A 98 -0.96 -14.62 -4.01
CA GLU A 98 -2.08 -14.28 -3.12
C GLU A 98 -2.59 -12.88 -3.49
N PRO A 99 -3.51 -12.75 -4.48
CA PRO A 99 -4.08 -11.47 -4.87
C PRO A 99 -4.91 -10.86 -3.73
N MET A 100 -4.83 -9.54 -3.56
CA MET A 100 -5.63 -8.80 -2.58
C MET A 100 -5.88 -7.37 -3.06
N ASP A 101 -7.01 -6.78 -2.66
CA ASP A 101 -7.40 -5.42 -2.95
C ASP A 101 -8.23 -4.83 -1.79
N LEU A 102 -8.30 -3.51 -1.71
CA LEU A 102 -8.99 -2.78 -0.63
C LEU A 102 -10.50 -3.01 -0.63
N GLY A 103 -11.12 -3.21 -1.79
CA GLY A 103 -12.56 -3.51 -1.88
C GLY A 103 -12.89 -4.89 -1.31
N THR A 104 -12.05 -5.88 -1.55
CA THR A 104 -12.16 -7.21 -0.92
C THR A 104 -11.95 -7.13 0.58
N ILE A 105 -10.95 -6.37 1.05
CA ILE A 105 -10.71 -6.15 2.49
C ILE A 105 -11.92 -5.49 3.16
N ASP A 106 -12.49 -4.46 2.54
CA ASP A 106 -13.68 -3.77 3.06
C ASP A 106 -14.89 -4.70 3.16
N LYS A 107 -15.10 -5.55 2.14
CA LYS A 107 -16.14 -6.61 2.16
C LYS A 107 -15.89 -7.63 3.27
N LYS A 108 -14.65 -8.10 3.44
CA LYS A 108 -14.28 -9.03 4.52
C LYS A 108 -14.52 -8.43 5.89
N LEU A 109 -14.20 -7.15 6.05
CA LEU A 109 -14.35 -6.42 7.30
C LEU A 109 -15.83 -6.22 7.67
N THR A 110 -16.62 -5.73 6.72
CA THR A 110 -18.07 -5.51 6.91
C THR A 110 -18.84 -6.82 7.09
N SER A 111 -18.37 -7.91 6.48
CA SER A 111 -18.95 -9.26 6.62
C SER A 111 -18.41 -10.04 7.83
N ARG A 112 -17.60 -9.41 8.70
CA ARG A 112 -17.00 -10.02 9.91
C ARG A 112 -16.18 -11.29 9.63
N LEU A 113 -15.48 -11.34 8.50
CA LEU A 113 -14.65 -12.49 8.10
C LEU A 113 -13.26 -12.52 8.74
N TYR A 114 -12.87 -11.47 9.46
CA TYR A 114 -11.64 -11.43 10.26
C TYR A 114 -11.85 -12.02 11.66
N THR A 115 -12.21 -13.30 11.71
CA THR A 115 -12.54 -14.02 12.97
C THR A 115 -11.32 -14.28 13.86
N THR A 116 -10.12 -14.31 13.28
CA THR A 116 -8.85 -14.50 13.99
C THR A 116 -8.26 -13.21 14.54
N GLY A 117 -9.00 -12.09 14.50
CA GLY A 117 -8.55 -10.79 15.00
C GLY A 117 -7.94 -9.87 13.94
N ALA A 118 -7.41 -8.75 14.40
CA ALA A 118 -6.95 -7.65 13.55
C ALA A 118 -5.64 -7.95 12.80
N ASP A 119 -4.85 -8.93 13.25
CA ASP A 119 -3.63 -9.35 12.56
C ASP A 119 -3.91 -9.78 11.13
N ALA A 120 -5.00 -10.54 10.91
CA ALA A 120 -5.40 -10.96 9.57
C ALA A 120 -5.84 -9.80 8.68
N PHE A 121 -6.46 -8.77 9.26
CA PHE A 121 -6.82 -7.54 8.55
C PHE A 121 -5.57 -6.74 8.16
N VAL A 122 -4.66 -6.50 9.11
CA VAL A 122 -3.42 -5.75 8.85
C VAL A 122 -2.55 -6.45 7.82
N ARG A 123 -2.46 -7.79 7.89
CA ARG A 123 -1.75 -8.61 6.89
C ARG A 123 -2.32 -8.40 5.49
N ASP A 124 -3.64 -8.49 5.32
CA ASP A 124 -4.26 -8.31 4.00
C ASP A 124 -4.01 -6.90 3.44
N VAL A 125 -4.11 -5.85 4.27
CA VAL A 125 -3.81 -4.48 3.84
C VAL A 125 -2.35 -4.35 3.40
N ARG A 126 -1.40 -4.89 4.19
CA ARG A 126 0.03 -4.89 3.82
C ARG A 126 0.30 -5.70 2.55
N LEU A 127 -0.46 -6.77 2.31
CA LEU A 127 -0.35 -7.61 1.13
C LEU A 127 -0.71 -6.85 -0.16
N VAL A 128 -1.69 -5.95 -0.14
CA VAL A 128 -2.03 -5.08 -1.28
C VAL A 128 -0.79 -4.33 -1.78
N TRP A 129 -0.07 -3.69 -0.85
CA TRP A 129 1.12 -2.90 -1.18
C TRP A 129 2.30 -3.78 -1.59
N ALA A 130 2.51 -4.89 -0.88
CA ALA A 130 3.57 -5.84 -1.18
C ALA A 130 3.42 -6.42 -2.60
N ASN A 131 2.20 -6.80 -2.98
CA ASN A 131 1.90 -7.29 -4.33
C ASN A 131 2.13 -6.21 -5.38
N ALA A 132 1.68 -4.99 -5.11
CA ALA A 132 1.87 -3.87 -6.03
C ALA A 132 3.35 -3.57 -6.29
N THR A 133 4.16 -3.50 -5.23
CA THR A 133 5.61 -3.29 -5.34
C THR A 133 6.30 -4.48 -6.00
N ARG A 134 5.91 -5.71 -5.69
CA ARG A 134 6.47 -6.93 -6.28
C ARG A 134 6.25 -6.97 -7.79
N TYR A 135 5.00 -6.76 -8.23
CA TYR A 135 4.66 -6.85 -9.65
C TYR A 135 5.21 -5.65 -10.43
N ASN A 136 5.03 -4.43 -9.93
CA ASN A 136 5.31 -3.20 -10.70
C ASN A 136 6.72 -2.65 -10.47
N GLY A 137 7.37 -2.98 -9.35
CA GLY A 137 8.62 -2.39 -8.89
C GLY A 137 8.43 -1.13 -8.04
N PRO A 138 9.34 -0.83 -7.10
CA PRO A 138 9.18 0.24 -6.11
C PRO A 138 9.20 1.65 -6.70
N GLN A 139 9.88 1.85 -7.84
CA GLN A 139 9.99 3.16 -8.51
C GLN A 139 8.95 3.35 -9.63
N SER A 140 8.08 2.37 -9.85
CA SER A 140 6.99 2.52 -10.82
C SER A 140 5.91 3.48 -10.28
N PRO A 141 5.10 4.10 -11.15
CA PRO A 141 3.99 4.94 -10.70
C PRO A 141 3.06 4.24 -9.70
N VAL A 142 2.74 2.96 -9.93
CA VAL A 142 1.92 2.15 -9.01
C VAL A 142 2.65 1.87 -7.70
N GLY A 143 3.96 1.59 -7.75
CA GLY A 143 4.80 1.35 -6.58
C GLY A 143 4.92 2.57 -5.68
N LEU A 144 5.06 3.77 -6.26
CA LEU A 144 5.12 5.03 -5.51
C LEU A 144 3.79 5.33 -4.80
N ILE A 145 2.66 5.12 -5.48
CA ILE A 145 1.33 5.28 -4.86
C ILE A 145 1.12 4.24 -3.75
N ALA A 146 1.54 2.99 -3.96
CA ALA A 146 1.46 1.95 -2.93
C ALA A 146 2.29 2.33 -1.68
N ALA A 147 3.47 2.93 -1.85
CA ALA A 147 4.28 3.42 -0.75
C ALA A 147 3.61 4.58 0.01
N GLU A 148 2.98 5.52 -0.71
CA GLU A 148 2.20 6.63 -0.13
C GLU A 148 1.02 6.11 0.72
N LEU A 149 0.20 5.21 0.18
CA LEU A 149 -0.94 4.63 0.89
C LEU A 149 -0.51 3.74 2.07
N LYS A 150 0.58 2.98 1.90
CA LYS A 150 1.19 2.20 2.98
C LYS A 150 1.60 3.11 4.13
N HIS A 151 2.29 4.22 3.84
CA HIS A 151 2.72 5.16 4.87
C HIS A 151 1.53 5.77 5.62
N LEU A 152 0.47 6.15 4.90
CA LEU A 152 -0.78 6.64 5.50
C LEU A 152 -1.38 5.62 6.48
N PHE A 153 -1.48 4.36 6.04
CA PHE A 153 -2.03 3.28 6.87
C PHE A 153 -1.16 2.97 8.09
N ASP A 154 0.15 2.77 7.90
CA ASP A 154 1.07 2.39 8.98
C ASP A 154 1.20 3.51 10.02
N THR A 155 1.16 4.78 9.59
CA THR A 155 1.15 5.93 10.51
C THR A 155 -0.08 5.92 11.40
N ALA A 156 -1.27 5.72 10.81
CA ALA A 156 -2.52 5.66 11.56
C ALA A 156 -2.57 4.43 12.49
N LEU A 157 -2.06 3.28 12.04
CA LEU A 157 -1.94 2.06 12.83
C LEU A 157 -1.00 2.29 14.03
N HIS A 158 0.17 2.87 13.81
CA HIS A 158 1.15 3.16 14.86
C HIS A 158 0.57 4.13 15.92
N GLN A 159 -0.10 5.21 15.50
CA GLN A 159 -0.76 6.14 16.42
C GLN A 159 -1.84 5.45 17.27
N LEU A 160 -2.53 4.48 16.70
CA LEU A 160 -3.60 3.76 17.40
C LEU A 160 -3.05 2.73 18.41
N LEU A 161 -1.92 2.10 18.09
CA LEU A 161 -1.24 1.13 18.97
C LEU A 161 -0.40 1.82 20.05
N ASN A 162 0.09 3.04 19.78
CA ASN A 162 0.88 3.83 20.71
C ASN A 162 0.28 5.23 20.93
N PRO A 163 -0.83 5.33 21.67
CA PRO A 163 -1.49 6.62 21.91
C PRO A 163 -0.66 7.60 22.75
N ALA A 164 0.40 7.14 23.43
CA ALA A 164 1.32 7.97 24.20
C ALA A 164 2.49 8.52 23.37
N ALA A 165 2.71 8.03 22.14
CA ALA A 165 3.63 8.64 21.21
C ALA A 165 3.04 9.95 20.70
N MET A 166 3.53 11.07 21.24
CA MET A 166 3.27 12.42 20.77
C MET A 166 3.28 12.48 19.23
N PRO A 167 2.39 13.25 18.58
CA PRO A 167 2.42 13.38 17.14
C PRO A 167 3.81 13.89 16.73
N LEU A 168 4.50 13.12 15.87
CA LEU A 168 5.71 13.59 15.23
C LEU A 168 5.39 14.93 14.58
N PRO A 169 6.18 15.99 14.81
CA PRO A 169 5.99 17.24 14.11
C PRO A 169 6.00 16.94 12.61
N PRO A 170 5.17 17.64 11.80
CA PRO A 170 5.29 17.52 10.35
C PRO A 170 6.75 17.78 10.00
N MET A 171 7.38 16.88 9.23
CA MET A 171 8.70 17.15 8.65
C MET A 171 8.57 18.44 7.83
N VAL A 172 8.96 19.57 8.43
CA VAL A 172 9.15 20.81 7.71
C VAL A 172 10.31 20.52 6.77
N GLN A 173 10.03 20.43 5.48
CA GLN A 173 11.09 20.42 4.48
C GLN A 173 11.94 21.68 4.71
N PRO A 174 13.27 21.57 4.83
CA PRO A 174 14.10 22.75 4.99
C PRO A 174 13.92 23.64 3.75
N PRO A 175 13.58 24.93 3.92
CA PRO A 175 13.55 25.86 2.80
C PRO A 175 15.02 26.15 2.43
N GLY A 176 15.53 25.51 1.39
CA GLY A 176 16.93 25.73 1.03
C GLY A 176 17.52 24.78 -0.01
N ALA A 177 16.89 24.67 -1.17
CA ALA A 177 17.59 24.23 -2.38
C ALA A 177 16.88 24.77 -3.64
N ALA A 178 16.95 26.08 -3.83
CA ALA A 178 16.92 26.63 -5.18
C ALA A 178 17.94 27.76 -5.22
N ALA A 179 19.09 27.44 -5.83
CA ALA A 179 20.13 28.36 -6.18
C ALA A 179 19.57 29.49 -7.05
N GLY A 180 20.05 30.71 -6.81
CA GLY A 180 19.70 31.87 -7.59
C GLY A 180 20.30 31.84 -9.00
N ALA A 181 19.67 32.61 -9.88
CA ALA A 181 20.37 33.40 -10.88
C ALA A 181 19.56 34.68 -11.12
N SER A 182 20.24 35.80 -10.95
CA SER A 182 19.75 37.16 -11.05
C SER A 182 19.44 37.56 -12.49
N ALA A 183 18.54 38.54 -12.61
CA ALA A 183 18.09 39.24 -13.80
C ALA A 183 19.20 39.94 -14.60
N ALA A 184 18.94 40.12 -15.90
CA ALA A 184 19.35 41.31 -16.64
C ALA A 184 18.24 41.73 -17.63
N ASP A 185 18.07 43.04 -17.64
CA ASP A 185 17.14 43.96 -18.30
C ASP A 185 17.01 43.86 -19.83
N GLY A 186 15.93 44.42 -20.40
CA GLY A 186 15.89 44.76 -21.84
C GLY A 186 14.52 44.80 -22.49
N ALA A 187 14.15 45.96 -23.01
CA ALA A 187 12.82 46.36 -23.48
C ALA A 187 12.41 45.90 -24.90
N ASP A 188 11.09 46.05 -25.13
CA ASP A 188 10.42 46.55 -26.35
C ASP A 188 10.04 45.62 -27.53
N ALA A 189 8.82 45.90 -28.03
CA ALA A 189 8.20 45.59 -29.32
C ALA A 189 7.75 44.15 -29.65
N GLY A 190 6.44 44.01 -29.97
CA GLY A 190 5.98 43.00 -30.93
C GLY A 190 4.61 42.37 -30.65
N ALA A 191 3.61 42.79 -31.41
CA ALA A 191 2.22 42.32 -31.44
C ALA A 191 2.05 40.79 -31.72
N PRO A 192 0.83 40.22 -31.52
CA PRO A 192 0.60 38.78 -31.40
C PRO A 192 0.47 38.09 -32.76
N LYS A 193 1.07 36.90 -32.93
CA LYS A 193 0.82 36.02 -34.08
C LYS A 193 0.14 34.73 -33.68
N GLN A 194 -1.14 34.71 -34.01
CA GLN A 194 -1.97 33.54 -34.22
C GLN A 194 -1.32 32.65 -35.29
N PHE A 195 -1.33 31.33 -35.09
CA PHE A 195 -1.14 30.38 -36.18
C PHE A 195 -2.26 29.35 -36.15
N GLY A 196 -3.27 29.63 -36.98
CA GLY A 196 -4.16 28.61 -37.52
C GLY A 196 -3.43 27.76 -38.56
N ARG A 197 -3.96 26.56 -38.79
CA ARG A 197 -3.68 25.74 -39.97
C ARG A 197 -4.04 26.49 -41.26
N PRO A 198 -3.35 26.16 -42.36
CA PRO A 198 -3.99 26.06 -43.67
C PRO A 198 -4.00 24.62 -44.21
N THR A 199 -5.03 24.36 -44.99
CA THR A 199 -5.45 23.16 -45.76
C THR A 199 -4.61 23.02 -47.06
N PRO A 200 -4.96 22.26 -48.13
CA PRO A 200 -6.25 21.71 -48.58
C PRO A 200 -6.68 20.38 -47.94
#